data_AF-A0A6I5ZTV4-F1
#
_entry.id   AF-A0A6I5ZTV4-F1
#
_cell.length_a   1.000
_cell.length_b   1.000
_cell.length_c   1.000
_cell.angle_alpha   90.00
_cell.angle_beta   90.00
_cell.angle_gamma   90.00
#
_symmetry.space_group_name_H-M   'P 1'
#
loop_
_entity.id
_entity.type
_entity.pdbx_description
1 polymer ?
#
loop_
_entity_poly.entity_id
_entity_poly.type
_entity_poly.pdbx_seq_one_letter_code
_entity_poly.pdbx_strand_id
1 'polypeptide(L)'
;MVSASVVSVTGREPQYRVQVLLHLRRLVPVTPAEAQADAPVNVPVTQEDLLRWKQGGTWDQQKAIPVWRDYLLKVEVPVQVKENQAQAAGLPVIIANNQGEGVIKEPGYNESASQPFITFINQFLNLYYTGGSLVNFLAPGASVTAVGGWKLESVEEVLVDNSANPARACVRATISAPGAGRLVQRIFLKIKIERGSYLVEDLSAQPQ
;
A
#
# COMPACT_ATOMS: atom_id res chain seq x y z
N MET A 1 -1.01 6.33 -15.90
CA MET A 1 0.36 6.57 -15.41
C MET A 1 1.15 5.33 -15.78
N VAL A 2 2.31 5.46 -16.42
CA VAL A 2 3.19 4.31 -16.69
C VAL A 2 4.31 4.35 -15.67
N SER A 3 4.55 3.25 -14.97
CA SER A 3 5.69 3.12 -14.06
C SER A 3 6.34 1.75 -14.19
N ALA A 4 7.63 1.71 -13.92
CA ALA A 4 8.43 0.50 -13.88
C ALA A 4 9.22 0.47 -12.58
N SER A 5 9.22 -0.66 -11.90
CA SER A 5 9.98 -0.86 -10.66
C SER A 5 10.72 -2.19 -10.72
N VAL A 6 12.02 -2.16 -10.44
CA VAL A 6 12.81 -3.39 -10.28
C VAL A 6 12.42 -4.03 -8.95
N VAL A 7 11.90 -5.26 -9.00
CA VAL A 7 11.47 -6.00 -7.80
C VAL A 7 12.47 -7.05 -7.36
N SER A 8 13.34 -7.52 -8.25
CA SER A 8 14.47 -8.38 -7.90
C SER A 8 15.56 -8.34 -8.96
N VAL A 9 16.80 -8.56 -8.52
CA VAL A 9 17.95 -8.81 -9.39
C VAL A 9 18.59 -10.09 -8.90
N THR A 10 18.76 -11.05 -9.81
CA THR A 10 19.39 -12.34 -9.53
C THR A 10 20.50 -12.61 -10.55
N GLY A 11 21.49 -13.43 -10.19
CA GLY A 11 22.65 -13.70 -11.04
C GLY A 11 23.93 -13.04 -10.52
N ARG A 12 24.97 -13.06 -11.35
CA ARG A 12 26.31 -12.55 -11.04
C ARG A 12 26.98 -12.04 -12.31
N GLU A 13 27.88 -11.08 -12.18
CA GLU A 13 28.59 -10.54 -13.33
C GLU A 13 29.23 -11.65 -14.18
N PRO A 14 29.09 -11.63 -15.52
CA PRO A 14 28.49 -10.56 -16.32
C PRO A 14 26.99 -10.69 -16.61
N GLN A 15 26.27 -11.64 -15.99
CA GLN A 15 24.88 -11.98 -16.35
C GLN A 15 23.91 -11.87 -15.17
N TYR A 16 22.83 -11.13 -15.40
CA TYR A 16 21.76 -10.92 -14.44
C TYR A 16 20.40 -11.24 -15.05
N ARG A 17 19.45 -11.59 -14.20
CA ARG A 17 18.02 -11.61 -14.49
C ARG A 17 17.36 -10.59 -13.59
N VAL A 18 16.77 -9.59 -14.22
CA VAL A 18 16.13 -8.46 -13.55
C VAL A 18 14.62 -8.63 -13.68
N GLN A 19 13.92 -8.80 -12.56
CA GLN A 19 12.47 -8.82 -12.57
C GLN A 19 11.95 -7.40 -12.37
N VAL A 20 11.06 -6.97 -13.26
CA VAL A 20 10.49 -5.63 -13.28
C VAL A 20 8.98 -5.74 -13.20
N LEU A 21 8.38 -5.00 -12.28
CA LEU A 21 6.94 -4.78 -12.22
C LEU A 21 6.60 -3.54 -13.02
N LEU A 22 5.71 -3.70 -14.01
CA LEU A 22 5.26 -2.66 -14.92
C LEU A 22 3.79 -2.35 -14.65
N HIS A 23 3.51 -1.11 -14.28
CA HIS A 23 2.16 -0.56 -14.31
C HIS A 23 2.01 0.23 -15.61
N LEU A 24 1.12 -0.22 -16.50
CA LEU A 24 0.99 0.38 -17.83
C LEU A 24 -0.45 0.34 -18.31
N ARG A 25 -0.73 1.07 -19.39
CA ARG A 25 -2.00 1.00 -20.12
C ARG A 25 -1.80 0.26 -21.42
N ARG A 26 -2.67 -0.70 -21.71
CA ARG A 26 -2.70 -1.39 -23.01
C ARG A 26 -4.01 -1.13 -23.70
N LEU A 27 -3.93 -1.01 -25.02
CA LEU A 27 -5.10 -1.05 -25.87
C LEU A 27 -5.47 -2.51 -26.10
N VAL A 28 -6.67 -2.90 -25.66
CA VAL A 28 -7.18 -4.26 -25.76
C VAL A 28 -8.56 -4.28 -26.40
N PRO A 29 -8.86 -5.23 -27.29
CA PRO A 29 -10.20 -5.38 -27.84
C PRO A 29 -11.13 -5.94 -26.76
N VAL A 30 -12.27 -5.30 -26.56
CA VAL A 30 -13.34 -5.78 -25.66
C VAL A 30 -14.67 -5.74 -26.38
N THR A 31 -15.62 -6.53 -25.91
CA THR A 31 -17.00 -6.44 -26.35
C THR A 31 -17.67 -5.17 -25.82
N PRO A 32 -18.72 -4.64 -26.49
CA PRO A 32 -19.47 -3.50 -25.96
C PRO A 32 -20.09 -3.75 -24.57
N ALA A 33 -20.46 -4.99 -24.25
CA ALA A 33 -20.94 -5.36 -22.93
C ALA A 33 -19.85 -5.24 -21.85
N GLU A 34 -18.64 -5.74 -22.12
CA GLU A 34 -17.48 -5.61 -21.22
C GLU A 34 -17.04 -4.15 -21.05
N ALA A 35 -17.19 -3.33 -22.09
CA ALA A 35 -16.90 -1.89 -22.01
C ALA A 35 -17.88 -1.13 -21.11
N GLN A 36 -19.15 -1.56 -21.04
CA GLN A 36 -20.18 -0.94 -20.20
C GLN A 36 -20.11 -1.40 -18.75
N ALA A 37 -19.60 -2.60 -18.49
CA ALA A 37 -19.50 -3.16 -17.14
C ALA A 37 -18.42 -2.51 -16.27
N ASP A 38 -17.30 -2.07 -16.85
CA ASP A 38 -16.14 -1.52 -16.13
C ASP A 38 -16.04 0.01 -16.29
N ALA A 39 -16.86 0.80 -15.60
CA ALA A 39 -16.77 2.26 -15.71
C ALA A 39 -15.58 2.86 -14.92
N PRO A 40 -14.84 3.88 -15.44
CA PRO A 40 -14.87 4.43 -16.81
C PRO A 40 -13.78 3.84 -17.74
N VAL A 41 -14.19 3.35 -18.91
CA VAL A 41 -13.29 2.88 -19.97
C VAL A 41 -12.92 4.01 -20.92
N ASN A 42 -11.62 4.23 -21.17
CA ASN A 42 -11.17 5.18 -22.18
C ASN A 42 -11.10 4.51 -23.56
N VAL A 43 -12.01 4.90 -24.45
CA VAL A 43 -12.05 4.45 -25.85
C VAL A 43 -11.23 5.44 -26.70
N PRO A 44 -10.23 4.99 -27.48
CA PRO A 44 -9.59 5.86 -28.45
C PRO A 44 -10.59 6.21 -29.54
N VAL A 45 -10.71 7.49 -29.86
CA VAL A 45 -11.58 7.98 -30.93
C VAL A 45 -10.71 8.32 -32.13
N THR A 46 -10.96 7.67 -33.27
CA THR A 46 -10.29 8.01 -34.53
C THR A 46 -11.04 9.12 -35.28
N GLN A 47 -10.38 9.73 -36.27
CA GLN A 47 -11.02 10.74 -37.12
C GLN A 47 -12.20 10.17 -37.92
N GLU A 48 -12.13 8.90 -38.33
CA GLU A 48 -13.23 8.21 -39.00
C GLU A 48 -14.44 8.01 -38.07
N ASP A 49 -14.19 7.72 -36.79
CA ASP A 49 -15.26 7.56 -35.80
C ASP A 49 -16.01 8.88 -35.59
N LEU A 50 -15.29 10.00 -35.56
CA LEU A 50 -15.88 11.34 -35.50
C LEU A 50 -16.72 11.67 -36.74
N LEU A 51 -16.26 11.28 -37.93
CA LEU A 51 -16.98 11.48 -39.18
C LEU A 51 -18.27 10.64 -39.25
N ARG A 52 -18.22 9.37 -38.82
CA ARG A 52 -19.39 8.50 -38.73
C ARG A 52 -20.42 9.02 -37.73
N TRP A 53 -19.97 9.51 -36.58
CA TRP A 53 -20.85 10.12 -35.59
C TRP A 53 -21.58 11.36 -36.14
N LYS A 54 -20.86 12.24 -36.86
CA LYS A 54 -21.46 13.40 -37.55
C LYS A 54 -22.48 13.01 -38.63
N GLN A 55 -22.35 11.83 -39.23
CA GLN A 55 -23.24 11.31 -40.27
C GLN A 55 -24.41 10.49 -39.71
N GLY A 56 -24.55 10.36 -38.38
CA GLY A 56 -25.64 9.59 -37.75
C GLY A 56 -25.49 8.07 -37.90
N GLY A 57 -24.27 7.58 -38.16
CA GLY A 57 -24.00 6.15 -38.28
C GLY A 57 -24.25 5.42 -36.95
N THR A 58 -24.89 4.25 -37.03
CA THR A 58 -25.03 3.36 -35.87
C THR A 58 -23.71 2.63 -35.61
N TRP A 59 -23.30 2.57 -34.35
CA TRP A 59 -22.20 1.69 -33.94
C TRP A 59 -22.66 0.25 -34.03
N ASP A 60 -21.88 -0.58 -34.71
CA ASP A 60 -22.11 -2.02 -34.75
C ASP A 60 -21.86 -2.60 -33.35
N GLN A 61 -22.94 -2.96 -32.66
CA GLN A 61 -22.92 -3.45 -31.28
C GLN A 61 -22.26 -4.83 -31.12
N GLN A 62 -21.84 -5.47 -32.21
CA GLN A 62 -21.17 -6.77 -32.18
C GLN A 62 -19.65 -6.68 -32.41
N LYS A 63 -19.13 -5.52 -32.83
CA LYS A 63 -17.70 -5.37 -33.13
C LYS A 63 -16.92 -5.10 -31.85
N ALA A 64 -15.82 -5.83 -31.66
CA ALA A 64 -14.89 -5.57 -30.57
C ALA A 64 -14.32 -4.15 -30.68
N ILE A 65 -14.40 -3.39 -29.59
CA ILE A 65 -13.94 -2.01 -29.50
C ILE A 65 -12.59 -2.01 -28.78
N PRO A 66 -11.54 -1.38 -29.35
CA PRO A 66 -10.28 -1.25 -28.64
C PRO A 66 -10.44 -0.28 -27.47
N VAL A 67 -9.94 -0.64 -26.29
CA VAL A 67 -10.05 0.19 -25.10
C VAL A 67 -8.75 0.22 -24.31
N TRP A 68 -8.44 1.36 -23.69
CA TRP A 68 -7.31 1.45 -22.77
C TRP A 68 -7.67 0.84 -21.41
N ARG A 69 -6.99 -0.24 -21.04
CA ARG A 69 -7.07 -0.83 -19.70
C ARG A 69 -5.74 -0.72 -18.97
N ASP A 70 -5.81 -0.46 -17.67
CA ASP A 70 -4.67 -0.52 -16.77
C ASP A 70 -4.27 -2.00 -16.58
N TYR A 71 -2.97 -2.29 -16.66
CA TYR A 71 -2.38 -3.61 -16.48
C TYR A 71 -1.21 -3.53 -15.51
N LEU A 72 -1.09 -4.57 -14.69
CA LEU A 72 0.10 -4.84 -13.89
C LEU A 72 0.79 -6.09 -14.43
N LEU A 73 1.98 -5.93 -15.01
CA LEU A 73 2.76 -7.03 -15.58
C LEU A 73 4.06 -7.20 -14.82
N LYS A 74 4.45 -8.44 -14.55
CA LYS A 74 5.80 -8.76 -14.09
C LYS A 74 6.59 -9.32 -15.27
N VAL A 75 7.73 -8.73 -15.57
CA VAL A 75 8.61 -9.15 -16.68
C VAL A 75 9.98 -9.50 -16.14
N GLU A 76 10.62 -10.52 -16.71
CA GLU A 76 12.03 -10.82 -16.50
C GLU A 76 12.83 -10.32 -17.69
N VAL A 77 13.82 -9.46 -17.42
CA VAL A 77 14.74 -8.90 -18.41
C VAL A 77 16.11 -9.55 -18.18
N PRO A 78 16.63 -10.35 -19.13
CA PRO A 78 18.00 -10.81 -19.08
C PRO A 78 18.93 -9.63 -19.36
N VAL A 79 19.91 -9.41 -18.48
CA VAL A 79 20.86 -8.28 -18.56
C VAL A 79 22.28 -8.82 -18.59
N GLN A 80 23.11 -8.26 -19.48
CA GLN A 80 24.53 -8.50 -19.53
C GLN A 80 25.28 -7.21 -19.19
N VAL A 81 26.32 -7.31 -18.37
CA VAL A 81 27.25 -6.23 -18.10
C VAL A 81 28.52 -6.45 -18.92
N LYS A 82 28.87 -5.48 -19.75
CA LYS A 82 30.10 -5.46 -20.54
C LYS A 82 30.72 -4.07 -20.43
N GLU A 83 32.02 -3.98 -20.18
CA GLU A 83 32.74 -2.69 -20.09
C GLU A 83 32.05 -1.71 -19.11
N ASN A 84 31.57 -2.23 -17.98
CA ASN A 84 30.83 -1.49 -16.95
C ASN A 84 29.50 -0.86 -17.44
N GLN A 85 28.94 -1.35 -18.56
CA GLN A 85 27.62 -0.97 -19.08
C GLN A 85 26.67 -2.15 -19.05
N ALA A 86 25.46 -1.93 -18.53
CA ALA A 86 24.39 -2.92 -18.53
C ALA A 86 23.54 -2.79 -19.80
N GLN A 87 23.32 -3.91 -20.49
CA GLN A 87 22.48 -3.99 -21.68
C GLN A 87 21.52 -5.19 -21.59
N ALA A 88 20.35 -5.08 -22.21
CA ALA A 88 19.47 -6.23 -22.34
C ALA A 88 20.15 -7.30 -23.21
N ALA A 89 20.33 -8.49 -22.66
CA ALA A 89 20.99 -9.62 -23.32
C ALA A 89 20.02 -10.46 -24.16
N GLY A 90 18.73 -10.13 -24.14
CA GLY A 90 17.67 -10.86 -24.81
C GLY A 90 16.31 -10.20 -24.63
N LEU A 91 15.28 -10.80 -25.21
CA LEU A 91 13.92 -10.30 -25.11
C LEU A 91 13.36 -10.48 -23.68
N PRO A 92 12.69 -9.46 -23.12
CA PRO A 92 11.94 -9.62 -21.88
C PRO A 92 10.83 -10.65 -22.02
N VAL A 93 10.61 -11.43 -20.98
CA VAL A 93 9.51 -12.41 -20.90
C VAL A 93 8.54 -12.04 -19.79
N ILE A 94 7.24 -12.20 -20.03
CA ILE A 94 6.23 -12.01 -18.98
C ILE A 94 6.28 -13.23 -18.05
N ILE A 95 6.39 -13.00 -16.76
CA ILE A 95 6.42 -14.04 -15.72
C ILE A 95 5.22 -13.92 -14.80
N ALA A 96 4.86 -15.03 -14.16
CA ALA A 96 3.77 -15.04 -13.19
C ALA A 96 4.07 -14.09 -12.02
N ASN A 97 3.04 -13.36 -11.58
CA ASN A 97 3.12 -12.58 -10.36
C ASN A 97 2.94 -13.56 -9.18
N ASN A 98 4.03 -14.22 -8.78
CA ASN A 98 4.02 -15.08 -7.60
C ASN A 98 3.81 -14.19 -6.38
N GLN A 99 2.55 -14.03 -5.97
CA GLN A 99 2.23 -13.50 -4.67
C GLN A 99 2.70 -14.55 -3.68
N GLY A 100 3.76 -14.25 -2.92
CA GLY A 100 4.15 -15.10 -1.81
C GLY A 100 2.95 -15.28 -0.89
N GLU A 101 2.76 -16.49 -0.39
CA GLU A 101 1.71 -16.76 0.59
C GLU A 101 1.95 -15.87 1.82
N GLY A 102 0.99 -15.01 2.12
CA GLY A 102 1.03 -14.23 3.34
C GLY A 102 0.91 -15.16 4.53
N VAL A 103 1.93 -15.20 5.40
CA VAL A 103 1.82 -15.93 6.67
C VAL A 103 0.93 -15.12 7.59
N ILE A 104 -0.28 -15.64 7.89
CA ILE A 104 -1.09 -15.12 8.98
C ILE A 104 -0.41 -15.55 10.28
N LYS A 105 0.39 -14.66 10.86
CA LYS A 105 0.88 -14.82 12.22
C LYS A 105 -0.17 -14.22 13.15
N GLU A 106 -0.78 -15.04 13.99
CA GLU A 106 -1.61 -14.55 15.09
C GLU A 106 -0.70 -13.83 16.09
N PRO A 107 -0.85 -12.51 16.25
CA PRO A 107 0.19 -11.71 16.88
C PRO A 107 0.13 -11.77 18.42
N GLY A 108 -0.81 -12.53 19.01
CA GLY A 108 -0.91 -12.75 20.46
C GLY A 108 -1.50 -11.58 21.26
N TYR A 109 -2.31 -10.73 20.61
CA TYR A 109 -3.00 -9.58 21.22
C TYR A 109 -4.46 -9.98 21.46
N ASN A 110 -4.70 -10.70 22.56
CA ASN A 110 -5.94 -11.46 22.75
C ASN A 110 -6.87 -10.84 23.81
N GLU A 111 -6.39 -9.85 24.56
CA GLU A 111 -7.15 -9.22 25.64
C GLU A 111 -7.55 -7.78 25.27
N SER A 112 -8.77 -7.38 25.63
CA SER A 112 -9.16 -5.97 25.54
C SER A 112 -8.40 -5.15 26.57
N ALA A 113 -7.90 -3.99 26.15
CA ALA A 113 -7.24 -3.07 27.05
C ALA A 113 -8.17 -2.50 28.13
N SER A 114 -7.59 -2.15 29.28
CA SER A 114 -8.30 -1.40 30.33
C SER A 114 -8.63 0.02 29.88
N GLN A 115 -9.70 0.60 30.43
CA GLN A 115 -10.11 1.97 30.09
C GLN A 115 -8.99 3.02 30.32
N PRO A 116 -8.21 2.98 31.42
CA PRO A 116 -7.08 3.90 31.60
C PRO A 116 -6.03 3.79 30.49
N PHE A 117 -5.72 2.56 30.04
CA PHE A 117 -4.77 2.34 28.96
C PHE A 117 -5.31 2.85 27.62
N ILE A 118 -6.60 2.67 27.35
CA ILE A 118 -7.25 3.23 26.15
C ILE A 118 -7.16 4.76 26.15
N THR A 119 -7.37 5.42 27.29
CA THR A 119 -7.21 6.87 27.40
C THR A 119 -5.77 7.31 27.13
N PHE A 120 -4.79 6.60 27.67
CA PHE A 120 -3.37 6.83 27.39
C PHE A 120 -3.06 6.73 25.89
N ILE A 121 -3.51 5.65 25.23
CA ILE A 121 -3.32 5.44 23.79
C ILE A 121 -3.96 6.56 22.96
N ASN A 122 -5.18 6.97 23.30
CA ASN A 122 -5.86 8.07 22.61
C ASN A 122 -5.06 9.38 22.71
N GLN A 123 -4.58 9.72 23.90
CA GLN A 123 -3.79 10.95 24.11
C GLN A 123 -2.46 10.91 23.36
N PHE A 124 -1.74 9.78 23.46
CA PHE A 124 -0.49 9.56 22.74
C PHE A 124 -0.68 9.66 21.22
N LEU A 125 -1.63 8.92 20.65
CA LEU A 125 -1.88 8.91 19.21
C LEU A 125 -2.37 10.25 18.70
N ASN A 126 -3.18 10.98 19.47
CA ASN A 126 -3.61 12.32 19.11
C ASN A 126 -2.40 13.24 18.94
N LEU A 127 -1.45 13.24 19.88
CA LEU A 127 -0.22 14.04 19.77
C LEU A 127 0.69 13.55 18.64
N TYR A 128 0.82 12.23 18.47
CA TYR A 128 1.62 11.62 17.41
C TYR A 128 1.18 12.07 16.01
N TYR A 129 -0.13 12.06 15.73
CA TYR A 129 -0.66 12.45 14.43
C TYR A 129 -0.70 13.96 14.22
N THR A 130 -1.04 14.73 15.27
CA THR A 130 -1.10 16.19 15.18
C THR A 130 0.28 16.86 15.15
N GLY A 131 1.35 16.15 15.57
CA GLY A 131 2.71 16.70 15.64
C GLY A 131 3.01 17.37 16.98
N GLY A 132 2.29 17.01 18.04
CA GLY A 132 2.52 17.51 19.40
C GLY A 132 3.74 16.89 20.09
N SER A 133 4.08 17.41 21.27
CA SER A 133 5.18 16.89 22.09
C SER A 133 4.85 15.52 22.69
N LEU A 134 5.71 14.54 22.47
CA LEU A 134 5.56 13.16 23.00
C LEU A 134 6.38 12.90 24.26
N VAL A 135 7.11 13.87 24.79
CA VAL A 135 8.12 13.68 25.87
C VAL A 135 7.56 12.95 27.09
N ASN A 136 6.30 13.19 27.45
CA ASN A 136 5.67 12.58 28.63
C ASN A 136 5.09 11.18 28.38
N PHE A 137 5.12 10.70 27.14
CA PHE A 137 4.55 9.42 26.73
C PHE A 137 5.63 8.41 26.35
N LEU A 138 6.89 8.83 26.20
CA LEU A 138 7.97 8.00 25.71
C LEU A 138 8.82 7.46 26.86
N ALA A 139 9.22 6.19 26.75
CA ALA A 139 10.22 5.62 27.63
C ALA A 139 11.59 6.29 27.39
N PRO A 140 12.47 6.38 28.41
CA PRO A 140 13.83 6.87 28.23
C PRO A 140 14.55 6.09 27.11
N GLY A 141 15.04 6.80 26.10
CA GLY A 141 15.73 6.20 24.96
C GLY A 141 14.83 5.75 23.80
N ALA A 142 13.52 5.90 23.88
CA ALA A 142 12.62 5.64 22.75
C ALA A 142 12.86 6.63 21.61
N SER A 143 12.90 6.13 20.37
CA SER A 143 13.17 6.91 19.15
C SER A 143 11.90 7.29 18.36
N VAL A 144 10.73 7.27 19.00
CA VAL A 144 9.46 7.57 18.34
C VAL A 144 9.30 9.07 18.16
N THR A 145 9.10 9.52 16.92
CA THR A 145 8.88 10.93 16.57
C THR A 145 7.46 11.11 16.05
N ALA A 146 6.80 12.21 16.44
CA ALA A 146 5.47 12.54 15.93
C ALA A 146 5.50 12.78 14.42
N VAL A 147 4.50 12.28 13.68
CA VAL A 147 4.43 12.42 12.22
C VAL A 147 3.97 13.83 11.83
N GLY A 148 2.97 14.37 12.53
CA GLY A 148 2.40 15.68 12.21
C GLY A 148 1.59 15.73 10.92
N GLY A 149 0.69 16.70 10.80
CA GLY A 149 -0.11 16.92 9.58
C GLY A 149 -1.29 15.98 9.39
N TRP A 150 -1.55 15.10 10.36
CA TRP A 150 -2.70 14.19 10.39
C TRP A 150 -3.60 14.49 11.58
N LYS A 151 -4.85 14.03 11.49
CA LYS A 151 -5.84 14.09 12.56
C LYS A 151 -6.24 12.67 12.95
N LEU A 152 -6.22 12.39 14.24
CA LEU A 152 -6.86 11.19 14.80
C LEU A 152 -8.38 11.42 14.83
N GLU A 153 -9.14 10.60 14.10
CA GLU A 153 -10.61 10.68 14.10
C GLU A 153 -11.21 9.80 15.20
N SER A 154 -10.70 8.57 15.33
CA SER A 154 -11.14 7.63 16.36
C SER A 154 -10.11 6.53 16.61
N VAL A 155 -10.14 5.97 17.82
CA VAL A 155 -9.54 4.68 18.15
C VAL A 155 -10.68 3.68 18.30
N GLU A 156 -10.73 2.70 17.40
CA GLU A 156 -11.84 1.76 17.29
C GLU A 156 -11.62 0.53 18.17
N GLU A 157 -10.37 0.09 18.30
CA GLU A 157 -10.01 -1.11 19.05
C GLU A 157 -8.59 -0.99 19.62
N VAL A 158 -8.42 -1.47 20.86
CA VAL A 158 -7.11 -1.61 21.51
C VAL A 158 -7.04 -2.98 22.14
N LEU A 159 -6.22 -3.86 21.54
CA LEU A 159 -5.93 -5.19 22.05
C LEU A 159 -4.53 -5.23 22.65
N VAL A 160 -4.35 -5.97 23.73
CA VAL A 160 -3.07 -6.12 24.44
C VAL A 160 -2.74 -7.59 24.66
N ASP A 161 -1.49 -7.84 25.01
CA ASP A 161 -1.02 -9.17 25.39
C ASP A 161 -1.43 -9.56 26.83
N ASN A 162 -1.58 -8.58 27.72
CA ASN A 162 -2.10 -8.78 29.08
C ASN A 162 -2.82 -7.51 29.57
N SER A 163 -4.08 -7.62 29.99
CA SER A 163 -4.90 -6.47 30.40
C SER A 163 -4.44 -5.81 31.72
N ALA A 164 -3.79 -6.57 32.62
CA ALA A 164 -3.31 -6.06 33.90
C ALA A 164 -1.94 -5.38 33.78
N ASN A 165 -1.07 -5.91 32.92
CA ASN A 165 0.28 -5.40 32.68
C ASN A 165 0.62 -5.45 31.18
N PRO A 166 0.05 -4.54 30.37
CA PRO A 166 0.28 -4.55 28.93
C PRO A 166 1.74 -4.23 28.61
N ALA A 167 2.41 -5.16 27.94
CA ALA A 167 3.75 -4.95 27.39
C ALA A 167 3.70 -4.68 25.88
N ARG A 168 2.62 -5.11 25.21
CA ARG A 168 2.38 -4.88 23.79
C ARG A 168 0.93 -4.51 23.55
N ALA A 169 0.70 -3.58 22.62
CA ALA A 169 -0.63 -3.17 22.19
C ALA A 169 -0.77 -3.18 20.67
N CYS A 170 -1.93 -3.62 20.18
CA CYS A 170 -2.37 -3.52 18.80
C CYS A 170 -3.56 -2.57 18.78
N VAL A 171 -3.43 -1.46 18.06
CA VAL A 171 -4.42 -0.39 18.00
C VAL A 171 -4.95 -0.28 16.58
N ARG A 172 -6.28 -0.28 16.44
CA ARG A 172 -6.96 0.05 15.19
C ARG A 172 -7.53 1.47 15.32
N ALA A 173 -7.01 2.39 14.51
CA ALA A 173 -7.36 3.80 14.55
C ALA A 173 -7.77 4.30 13.16
N THR A 174 -8.69 5.25 13.12
CA THR A 174 -9.04 5.99 11.91
C THR A 174 -8.41 7.38 11.95
N ILE A 175 -7.73 7.74 10.87
CA ILE A 175 -7.02 9.02 10.70
C ILE A 175 -7.43 9.73 9.42
N SER A 176 -7.19 11.03 9.35
CA SER A 176 -7.44 11.86 8.15
C SER A 176 -6.37 12.94 8.00
N ALA A 177 -6.25 13.52 6.81
CA ALA A 177 -5.39 14.68 6.55
C ALA A 177 -5.94 15.52 5.39
N PRO A 178 -5.54 16.80 5.23
CA PRO A 178 -5.90 17.58 4.05
C PRO A 178 -5.51 16.86 2.76
N GLY A 179 -6.49 16.57 1.89
CA GLY A 179 -6.27 15.82 0.64
C GLY A 179 -6.25 14.29 0.79
N ALA A 180 -6.36 13.75 2.00
CA ALA A 180 -6.55 12.33 2.27
C ALA A 180 -7.90 12.11 2.99
N GLY A 181 -8.71 11.18 2.48
CA GLY A 181 -9.94 10.76 3.16
C GLY A 181 -9.66 10.09 4.51
N ARG A 182 -10.71 9.52 5.12
CA ARG A 182 -10.55 8.68 6.32
C ARG A 182 -9.83 7.39 5.96
N LEU A 183 -8.72 7.11 6.64
CA LEU A 183 -7.91 5.90 6.51
C LEU A 183 -7.93 5.12 7.81
N VAL A 184 -8.13 3.81 7.71
CA VAL A 184 -7.98 2.90 8.86
C VAL A 184 -6.54 2.40 8.90
N GLN A 185 -5.88 2.59 10.03
CA GLN A 185 -4.52 2.10 10.28
C GLN A 185 -4.51 1.13 11.46
N ARG A 186 -3.70 0.09 11.34
CA ARG A 186 -3.33 -0.79 12.45
C ARG A 186 -1.90 -0.46 12.90
N ILE A 187 -1.73 -0.23 14.20
CA ILE A 187 -0.49 0.25 14.81
C ILE A 187 -0.14 -0.72 15.93
N PHE A 188 1.13 -1.09 16.04
CA PHE A 188 1.65 -1.92 17.12
C PHE A 188 2.56 -1.07 18.00
N LEU A 189 2.37 -1.18 19.31
CA LEU A 189 3.15 -0.45 20.30
C LEU A 189 3.80 -1.41 21.27
N LYS A 190 5.04 -1.10 21.65
CA LYS A 190 5.71 -1.70 22.79
C LYS A 190 5.61 -0.76 23.98
N ILE A 191 5.19 -1.31 25.12
CA ILE A 191 4.80 -0.56 26.29
C ILE A 191 5.71 -0.93 27.46
N LYS A 192 6.16 0.09 28.18
CA LYS A 192 6.84 -0.03 29.47
C LYS A 192 5.95 0.56 30.54
N ILE A 193 5.72 -0.20 31.62
CA ILE A 193 5.08 0.34 32.82
C ILE A 193 6.17 0.81 33.78
N GLU A 194 6.12 2.09 34.16
CA GLU A 194 7.04 2.68 35.10
C GLU A 194 6.24 3.45 36.16
N ARG A 195 6.37 3.03 37.43
CA ARG A 195 5.69 3.65 38.59
C ARG A 195 4.17 3.82 38.40
N GLY A 196 3.53 2.82 37.77
CA GLY A 196 2.09 2.83 37.49
C GLY A 196 1.66 3.69 36.30
N SER A 197 2.61 4.30 35.57
CA SER A 197 2.36 5.02 34.32
C SER A 197 2.76 4.17 33.12
N TYR A 198 2.05 4.34 32.00
CA TYR A 198 2.39 3.71 30.73
C TYR A 198 3.33 4.61 29.94
N LEU A 199 4.34 4.01 29.30
CA LEU A 199 5.28 4.68 28.41
C LEU A 199 5.43 3.85 27.14
N VAL A 200 5.54 4.51 25.99
CA VAL A 200 5.79 3.88 24.69
C VAL A 200 7.30 3.74 24.50
N GLU A 201 7.76 2.51 24.28
CA GLU A 201 9.14 2.22 23.91
C GLU A 201 9.33 2.27 22.38
N ASP A 202 8.35 1.77 21.63
CA ASP A 202 8.41 1.69 20.17
C ASP A 202 7.02 1.69 19.52
N LEU A 203 6.97 2.07 18.25
CA LEU A 203 5.78 2.12 17.40
C LEU A 203 6.08 1.56 16.01
N SER A 204 5.32 0.57 15.56
CA SER A 204 5.52 -0.10 14.28
C SER A 204 4.23 -0.40 13.51
N ALA A 205 4.38 -0.63 12.20
CA ALA A 205 3.30 -1.10 11.33
C ALA A 205 3.14 -2.64 11.33
N GLN A 206 4.05 -3.35 11.98
CA GLN A 206 4.07 -4.80 12.08
C GLN A 206 4.09 -5.24 13.55
N PRO A 207 3.53 -6.41 13.89
CA PRO A 207 3.58 -6.96 15.24
C PRO A 207 5.02 -7.08 15.77
N GLN A 208 5.20 -6.74 17.04
CA GLN A 208 6.46 -6.92 17.79
C GLN A 208 6.46 -8.19 18.64
#